data_AF-A0A4V3WH22-F1
#
_entry.id   AF-A0A4V3WH22-F1
#
_cell.length_a   1.000
_cell.length_b   1.000
_cell.length_c   1.000
_cell.angle_alpha   90.00
_cell.angle_beta   90.00
_cell.angle_gamma   90.00
#
_symmetry.space_group_name_H-M   'P 1'
#
loop_
_entity.id
_entity.type
_entity.pdbx_description
1 polymer ?
#
loop_
_entity_poly.entity_id
_entity_poly.type
_entity_poly.pdbx_seq_one_letter_code
_entity_poly.pdbx_strand_id
1 'polypeptide(L)'
;MKAPRLGLLLLGTIALASCGQQLSAPTAATPAQSSPVAATPGTGSVAAQIAAYATRPELQDADSQAILKDHASDPLMLSALQEAYGQAAAPLDAAALAAQTSGQMPLSAQATGKAGYAQSVAWGSVSNYRYQKAHPRYSGLNWGSDGCSAPSGLGLGYRDTFRPACDVHDFGYGNLPKLTGKLYWPYNKARTDSAFLSNMRAICGAKSIFTRPACYVAAQAYYKAVDIGGWPAWIRNG
;
A
#
# COMPACT_ATOMS: atom_id res chain seq x y z
N MET A 1 -25.48 -27.24 -67.96
CA MET A 1 -26.87 -26.88 -67.59
C MET A 1 -27.07 -27.01 -66.08
N LYS A 2 -27.08 -25.89 -65.34
CA LYS A 2 -27.84 -25.66 -64.10
C LYS A 2 -27.61 -24.21 -63.65
N ALA A 3 -28.71 -23.51 -63.37
CA ALA A 3 -28.86 -22.07 -63.23
C ALA A 3 -28.23 -21.47 -61.95
N PRO A 4 -27.95 -20.16 -61.92
CA PRO A 4 -27.55 -19.47 -60.70
C PRO A 4 -28.77 -19.19 -59.81
N ARG A 5 -28.59 -19.33 -58.49
CA ARG A 5 -29.60 -18.98 -57.48
C ARG A 5 -29.44 -17.52 -57.08
N LEU A 6 -30.54 -16.79 -57.24
CA LEU A 6 -30.77 -15.40 -56.85
C LEU A 6 -30.94 -15.34 -55.32
N GLY A 7 -30.08 -14.59 -54.63
CA GLY A 7 -30.18 -14.30 -53.20
C GLY A 7 -30.66 -12.87 -52.97
N LEU A 8 -31.84 -12.75 -52.38
CA LEU A 8 -32.61 -11.52 -52.14
C LEU A 8 -31.94 -10.63 -51.08
N LEU A 9 -31.65 -9.37 -51.43
CA LEU A 9 -31.19 -8.31 -50.52
C LEU A 9 -32.39 -7.74 -49.76
N LEU A 10 -32.46 -7.98 -48.44
CA LEU A 10 -33.37 -7.27 -47.53
C LEU A 10 -32.74 -5.93 -47.13
N LEU A 11 -33.27 -4.84 -47.67
CA LEU A 11 -33.04 -3.47 -47.20
C LEU A 11 -33.80 -3.26 -45.89
N GLY A 12 -33.10 -3.36 -44.75
CA GLY A 12 -33.62 -2.96 -43.45
C GLY A 12 -33.50 -1.45 -43.27
N THR A 13 -34.64 -0.75 -43.18
CA THR A 13 -34.72 0.66 -42.80
C THR A 13 -34.39 0.83 -41.31
N ILE A 14 -33.29 1.51 -41.01
CA ILE A 14 -32.95 1.93 -39.64
C ILE A 14 -33.68 3.26 -39.37
N ALA A 15 -34.67 3.24 -38.48
CA ALA A 15 -35.26 4.45 -37.93
C ALA A 15 -34.36 4.99 -36.80
N LEU A 16 -33.87 6.23 -36.94
CA LEU A 16 -33.20 6.94 -35.85
C LEU A 16 -34.26 7.44 -34.84
N ALA A 17 -34.30 6.82 -33.67
CA ALA A 17 -35.01 7.36 -32.51
C ALA A 17 -34.12 8.42 -31.83
N SER A 18 -34.50 9.68 -31.98
CA SER A 18 -34.00 10.81 -31.20
C SER A 18 -34.64 10.78 -29.80
N CYS A 19 -33.84 10.55 -28.76
CA CYS A 19 -34.26 10.84 -27.39
C CYS A 19 -33.66 12.18 -26.98
N GLY A 20 -34.49 13.22 -27.00
CA GLY A 20 -34.19 14.52 -26.41
C GLY A 20 -34.05 14.41 -24.90
N GLN A 21 -32.97 14.97 -24.34
CA GLN A 21 -32.79 15.10 -22.90
C GLN A 21 -33.54 16.34 -22.42
N GLN A 22 -34.64 16.12 -21.72
CA GLN A 22 -35.39 17.16 -21.02
C GLN A 22 -34.80 17.30 -19.61
N LEU A 23 -34.15 18.43 -19.34
CA LEU A 23 -33.64 18.80 -18.02
C LEU A 23 -34.82 19.09 -17.09
N SER A 24 -35.09 18.19 -16.15
CA SER A 24 -35.98 18.43 -15.03
C SER A 24 -35.20 18.97 -13.83
N ALA A 25 -35.69 20.06 -13.24
CA ALA A 25 -35.15 20.69 -12.04
C ALA A 25 -35.25 19.75 -10.81
N PRO A 26 -34.34 19.85 -9.83
CA PRO A 26 -34.36 19.00 -8.64
C PRO A 26 -35.51 19.39 -7.71
N THR A 27 -36.39 18.43 -7.43
CA THR A 27 -37.40 18.52 -6.37
C THR A 27 -36.71 18.28 -5.02
N ALA A 28 -36.98 19.15 -4.04
CA ALA A 28 -36.44 19.02 -2.69
C ALA A 28 -36.86 17.69 -2.04
N ALA A 29 -35.88 16.87 -1.64
CA ALA A 29 -36.12 15.63 -0.92
C ALA A 29 -36.38 15.92 0.57
N THR A 30 -37.53 15.43 1.06
CA THR A 30 -37.89 15.30 2.48
C THR A 30 -36.87 14.41 3.20
N PRO A 31 -36.50 14.69 4.47
CA PRO A 31 -35.51 13.91 5.20
C PRO A 31 -36.07 12.50 5.51
N ALA A 32 -35.41 11.48 4.97
CA ALA A 32 -35.71 10.09 5.28
C ALA A 32 -35.26 9.78 6.72
N GLN A 33 -36.22 9.26 7.49
CA GLN A 33 -36.04 8.74 8.84
C GLN A 33 -35.09 7.54 8.84
N SER A 34 -34.22 7.52 9.84
CA SER A 34 -33.22 6.50 10.14
C SER A 34 -33.86 5.15 10.45
N SER A 35 -33.49 4.13 9.67
CA SER A 35 -33.60 2.72 10.05
C SER A 35 -32.21 2.19 10.48
N PRO A 36 -32.12 1.28 11.46
CA PRO A 36 -30.87 0.91 12.10
C PRO A 36 -30.11 -0.09 11.22
N VAL A 37 -28.93 0.30 10.74
CA VAL A 37 -28.05 -0.57 9.94
C VAL A 37 -26.96 -1.14 10.86
N ALA A 38 -27.05 -2.46 11.04
CA ALA A 38 -25.99 -3.45 11.33
C ALA A 38 -25.00 -3.21 12.51
N ALA A 39 -24.83 -4.25 13.33
CA ALA A 39 -23.96 -4.30 14.49
C ALA A 39 -22.48 -3.97 14.18
N THR A 40 -21.89 -3.16 15.06
CA THR A 40 -20.56 -2.54 14.98
C THR A 40 -19.40 -3.55 15.13
N PRO A 41 -18.39 -3.56 14.24
CA PRO A 41 -17.13 -4.25 14.50
C PRO A 41 -16.30 -3.46 15.51
N GLY A 42 -16.06 -4.04 16.70
CA GLY A 42 -15.07 -3.58 17.68
C GLY A 42 -15.47 -2.35 18.52
N THR A 43 -16.19 -2.55 19.62
CA THR A 43 -16.68 -1.49 20.53
C THR A 43 -15.63 -0.92 21.49
N GLY A 44 -14.34 -0.92 21.13
CA GLY A 44 -13.24 -0.45 22.00
C GLY A 44 -12.25 0.47 21.29
N SER A 45 -11.49 1.28 22.04
CA SER A 45 -10.42 2.11 21.48
C SER A 45 -9.36 1.27 20.77
N VAL A 46 -8.59 1.87 19.85
CA VAL A 46 -7.47 1.18 19.17
C VAL A 46 -6.53 0.51 20.19
N ALA A 47 -6.22 1.21 21.28
CA ALA A 47 -5.40 0.68 22.37
C ALA A 47 -6.01 -0.51 23.09
N ALA A 48 -7.32 -0.48 23.38
CA ALA A 48 -7.98 -1.63 23.98
C ALA A 48 -7.96 -2.86 23.05
N GLN A 49 -8.14 -2.64 21.74
CA GLN A 49 -8.09 -3.72 20.76
C GLN A 49 -6.68 -4.31 20.59
N ILE A 50 -5.64 -3.46 20.53
CA ILE A 50 -4.24 -3.92 20.48
C ILE A 50 -3.87 -4.67 21.76
N ALA A 51 -4.29 -4.19 22.94
CA ALA A 51 -4.06 -4.89 24.20
C ALA A 51 -4.70 -6.28 24.22
N ALA A 52 -5.88 -6.46 23.61
CA ALA A 52 -6.51 -7.77 23.50
C ALA A 52 -5.65 -8.74 22.66
N TYR A 53 -5.04 -8.28 21.56
CA TYR A 53 -4.09 -9.08 20.78
C TYR A 53 -2.80 -9.39 21.54
N ALA A 54 -2.31 -8.45 22.35
CA ALA A 54 -1.08 -8.62 23.12
C ALA A 54 -1.16 -9.77 24.14
N THR A 55 -2.35 -10.30 24.45
CA THR A 55 -2.52 -11.47 25.33
C THR A 55 -2.39 -12.82 24.61
N ARG A 56 -2.20 -12.83 23.28
CA ARG A 56 -2.11 -14.05 22.47
C ARG A 56 -0.78 -14.78 22.73
N PRO A 57 -0.77 -16.12 22.91
CA PRO A 57 0.44 -16.88 23.23
C PRO A 57 1.61 -16.66 22.27
N GLU A 58 1.32 -16.52 20.98
CA GLU A 58 2.28 -16.33 19.90
C GLU A 58 2.89 -14.92 19.83
N LEU A 59 2.42 -13.99 20.66
CA LEU A 59 2.92 -12.61 20.76
C LEU A 59 3.62 -12.33 22.10
N GLN A 60 3.86 -13.36 22.92
CA GLN A 60 4.45 -13.20 24.26
C GLN A 60 5.97 -13.00 24.27
N ASP A 61 6.64 -13.03 23.11
CA ASP A 61 8.05 -12.70 23.04
C ASP A 61 8.29 -11.22 23.39
N ALA A 62 9.44 -10.93 24.02
CA ALA A 62 9.74 -9.61 24.56
C ALA A 62 9.72 -8.50 23.49
N ASP A 63 10.13 -8.85 22.28
CA ASP A 63 10.22 -7.97 21.12
C ASP A 63 8.82 -7.57 20.62
N SER A 64 7.92 -8.54 20.41
CA SER A 64 6.52 -8.28 20.08
C SER A 64 5.84 -7.43 21.17
N GLN A 65 6.05 -7.75 22.44
CA GLN A 65 5.46 -7.00 23.56
C GLN A 65 5.95 -5.56 23.62
N ALA A 66 7.24 -5.33 23.42
CA ALA A 66 7.82 -3.98 23.36
C ALA A 66 7.20 -3.15 22.23
N ILE A 67 7.12 -3.71 21.02
CA ILE A 67 6.50 -3.02 19.88
C ILE A 67 5.03 -2.71 20.14
N LEU A 68 4.26 -3.69 20.63
CA LEU A 68 2.83 -3.50 20.87
C LEU A 68 2.57 -2.40 21.91
N LYS A 69 3.45 -2.28 22.90
CA LYS A 69 3.42 -1.19 23.87
C LYS A 69 3.75 0.16 23.25
N ASP A 70 4.81 0.25 22.46
CA ASP A 70 5.25 1.50 21.82
C ASP A 70 4.25 2.00 20.77
N HIS A 71 3.48 1.08 20.17
CA HIS A 71 2.49 1.35 19.14
C HIS A 71 1.04 1.10 19.58
N ALA A 72 0.77 1.14 20.89
CA ALA A 72 -0.53 0.79 21.45
C ALA A 72 -1.70 1.62 20.88
N SER A 73 -1.47 2.84 20.39
CA SER A 73 -2.51 3.70 19.83
C SER A 73 -2.46 3.83 18.31
N ASP A 74 -1.61 3.06 17.61
CA ASP A 74 -1.42 3.17 16.16
C ASP A 74 -2.48 2.37 15.39
N PRO A 75 -3.38 3.01 14.62
CA PRO A 75 -4.39 2.31 13.82
C PRO A 75 -3.78 1.36 12.78
N LEU A 76 -2.57 1.67 12.27
CA LEU A 76 -1.90 0.78 11.31
C LEU A 76 -1.37 -0.48 11.98
N MET A 77 -0.98 -0.42 13.27
CA MET A 77 -0.64 -1.61 14.07
C MET A 77 -1.87 -2.49 14.28
N LEU A 78 -3.01 -1.89 14.61
CA LEU A 78 -4.26 -2.65 14.73
C LEU A 78 -4.65 -3.33 13.41
N SER A 79 -4.52 -2.63 12.28
CA SER A 79 -4.74 -3.22 10.96
C SER A 79 -3.77 -4.37 10.66
N ALA A 80 -2.49 -4.22 11.01
CA ALA A 80 -1.50 -5.27 10.85
C ALA A 80 -1.87 -6.53 11.64
N LEU A 81 -2.33 -6.37 12.89
CA LEU A 81 -2.79 -7.47 13.73
C LEU A 81 -4.04 -8.14 13.14
N GLN A 82 -5.07 -7.36 12.79
CA GLN A 82 -6.28 -7.89 12.16
C GLN A 82 -5.97 -8.73 10.91
N GLU A 83 -5.08 -8.24 10.05
CA GLU A 83 -4.61 -8.97 8.87
C GLU A 83 -3.84 -10.25 9.24
N ALA A 84 -2.95 -10.18 10.24
CA ALA A 84 -2.22 -11.33 10.77
C ALA A 84 -3.12 -12.43 11.37
N TYR A 85 -4.35 -12.11 11.76
CA TYR A 85 -5.34 -13.08 12.23
C TYR A 85 -6.40 -13.43 11.18
N GLY A 86 -6.23 -12.97 9.93
CA GLY A 86 -7.17 -13.24 8.84
C GLY A 86 -8.53 -12.57 9.00
N GLN A 87 -8.59 -11.51 9.81
CA GLN A 87 -9.79 -10.72 10.01
C GLN A 87 -9.93 -9.66 8.91
N ALA A 88 -11.16 -9.27 8.60
CA ALA A 88 -11.42 -8.13 7.73
C ALA A 88 -10.90 -6.85 8.41
N ALA A 89 -9.73 -6.38 8.00
CA ALA A 89 -9.26 -5.05 8.35
C ALA A 89 -10.01 -4.04 7.48
N ALA A 90 -10.46 -2.92 8.06
CA ALA A 90 -10.85 -1.77 7.25
C ALA A 90 -9.65 -1.41 6.33
N PRO A 91 -9.88 -1.07 5.05
CA PRO A 91 -8.80 -0.70 4.16
C PRO A 91 -8.15 0.60 4.65
N LEU A 92 -7.11 0.48 5.47
CA LEU A 92 -6.25 1.58 5.84
C LEU A 92 -5.11 1.62 4.83
N ASP A 93 -5.22 2.51 3.85
CA ASP A 93 -4.14 2.79 2.92
C ASP A 93 -3.07 3.64 3.64
N ALA A 94 -1.94 3.01 3.97
CA ALA A 94 -0.79 3.69 4.57
C ALA A 94 -0.32 4.89 3.72
N ALA A 95 -0.48 4.83 2.39
CA ALA A 95 -0.18 5.95 1.52
C ALA A 95 -1.21 7.09 1.67
N ALA A 96 -2.50 6.78 1.82
CA ALA A 96 -3.53 7.79 2.08
C ALA A 96 -3.34 8.45 3.45
N LEU A 97 -2.95 7.69 4.46
CA LEU A 97 -2.66 8.21 5.79
C LEU A 97 -1.43 9.13 5.76
N ALA A 98 -0.33 8.69 5.14
CA ALA A 98 0.87 9.50 4.97
C ALA A 98 0.61 10.78 4.13
N ALA A 99 -0.21 10.68 3.08
CA ALA A 99 -0.62 11.83 2.28
C ALA A 99 -1.43 12.85 3.11
N GLN A 100 -2.39 12.39 3.93
CA GLN A 100 -3.13 13.27 4.83
C GLN A 100 -2.24 13.98 5.85
N THR A 101 -1.26 13.28 6.44
CA THR A 101 -0.33 13.87 7.42
C THR A 101 0.63 14.89 6.78
N SER A 102 0.97 14.72 5.50
CA SER A 102 1.89 15.64 4.80
C SER A 102 1.28 17.00 4.42
N GLY A 103 -0.04 17.19 4.58
CA GLY A 103 -0.74 18.45 4.25
C GLY A 103 -0.65 18.84 2.76
N GLN A 104 -0.11 17.96 1.92
CA GLN A 104 0.11 18.18 0.50
C GLN A 104 -1.00 17.47 -0.29
N MET A 105 -1.77 18.24 -1.07
CA MET A 105 -2.62 17.67 -2.12
C MET A 105 -1.80 16.72 -2.99
N PRO A 106 -2.39 15.64 -3.54
CA PRO A 106 -1.66 14.62 -4.25
C PRO A 106 -1.26 15.18 -5.62
N LEU A 107 -0.13 15.86 -5.70
CA LEU A 107 0.62 15.89 -6.96
C LEU A 107 1.01 14.44 -7.21
N SER A 108 0.16 13.72 -7.96
CA SER A 108 0.43 12.37 -8.40
C SER A 108 1.68 12.43 -9.25
N ALA A 109 2.83 12.14 -8.66
CA ALA A 109 4.09 12.16 -9.36
C ALA A 109 4.22 10.98 -10.34
N GLN A 110 3.11 10.34 -10.77
CA GLN A 110 3.13 9.29 -11.77
C GLN A 110 3.86 9.83 -12.99
N ALA A 111 5.08 9.34 -13.17
CA ALA A 111 5.99 9.81 -14.18
C ALA A 111 5.97 8.87 -15.38
N THR A 112 6.54 9.33 -16.50
CA THR A 112 6.73 8.51 -17.69
C THR A 112 8.21 8.16 -17.86
N GLY A 113 8.53 7.36 -18.88
CA GLY A 113 9.90 7.00 -19.21
C GLY A 113 10.65 6.32 -18.05
N LYS A 114 11.90 6.75 -17.82
CA LYS A 114 12.77 6.16 -16.79
C LYS A 114 12.21 6.33 -15.37
N ALA A 115 11.62 7.48 -15.07
CA ALA A 115 11.03 7.77 -13.75
C ALA A 115 9.78 6.91 -13.50
N GLY A 116 8.89 6.80 -14.48
CA GLY A 116 7.72 5.91 -14.39
C GLY A 116 8.08 4.44 -14.26
N TYR A 117 9.11 4.00 -14.99
CA TYR A 117 9.67 2.66 -14.82
C TYR A 117 10.20 2.44 -13.41
N ALA A 118 11.00 3.37 -12.87
CA ALA A 118 11.53 3.27 -11.52
C ALA A 118 10.41 3.22 -10.47
N GLN A 119 9.34 4.00 -10.63
CA GLN A 119 8.15 3.92 -9.76
C GLN A 119 7.49 2.54 -9.83
N SER A 120 7.33 1.96 -11.02
CA SER A 120 6.74 0.62 -11.17
C SER A 120 7.58 -0.47 -10.49
N VAL A 121 8.90 -0.30 -10.44
CA VAL A 121 9.81 -1.23 -9.75
C VAL A 121 9.76 -1.01 -8.23
N ALA A 122 9.88 0.23 -7.78
CA ALA A 122 9.91 0.63 -6.37
C ALA A 122 8.59 0.37 -5.63
N TRP A 123 7.47 0.42 -6.34
CA TRP A 123 6.14 0.18 -5.77
C TRP A 123 5.57 -1.20 -6.12
N GLY A 124 6.37 -2.03 -6.80
CA GLY A 124 6.01 -3.40 -7.17
C GLY A 124 6.33 -4.42 -6.08
N SER A 125 6.08 -5.69 -6.41
CA SER A 125 6.42 -6.81 -5.54
C SER A 125 7.93 -7.11 -5.54
N VAL A 126 8.39 -7.82 -4.51
CA VAL A 126 9.75 -8.42 -4.48
C VAL A 126 10.06 -9.22 -5.75
N SER A 127 9.10 -9.97 -6.28
CA SER A 127 9.27 -10.74 -7.51
C SER A 127 9.48 -9.84 -8.72
N ASN A 128 8.69 -8.76 -8.84
CA ASN A 128 8.84 -7.76 -9.91
C ASN A 128 10.22 -7.10 -9.83
N TYR A 129 10.65 -6.66 -8.65
CA TYR A 129 11.98 -6.09 -8.45
C TYR A 129 13.10 -7.04 -8.91
N ARG A 130 13.07 -8.31 -8.50
CA ARG A 130 14.08 -9.30 -8.90
C ARG A 130 14.13 -9.50 -10.41
N TYR A 131 12.97 -9.61 -11.06
CA TYR A 131 12.90 -9.73 -12.51
C TYR A 131 13.50 -8.52 -13.22
N GLN A 132 13.14 -7.32 -12.78
CA GLN A 132 13.56 -6.05 -13.37
C GLN A 132 15.05 -5.75 -13.11
N LYS A 133 15.58 -6.22 -11.97
CA LYS A 133 17.02 -6.15 -11.66
C LYS A 133 17.85 -7.05 -12.57
N ALA A 134 17.34 -8.23 -12.91
CA ALA A 134 17.97 -9.14 -13.85
C ALA A 134 17.86 -8.67 -15.32
N HIS A 135 16.82 -7.90 -15.64
CA HIS A 135 16.54 -7.41 -17.00
C HIS A 135 16.28 -5.90 -17.01
N PRO A 136 17.28 -5.06 -16.66
CA PRO A 136 17.06 -3.63 -16.49
C PRO A 136 16.73 -2.95 -17.82
N ARG A 137 15.53 -2.37 -17.91
CA ARG A 137 15.08 -1.63 -19.12
C ARG A 137 15.85 -0.34 -19.37
N TYR A 138 16.40 0.27 -18.32
CA TYR A 138 17.11 1.54 -18.38
C TYR A 138 18.46 1.43 -17.69
N SER A 139 19.50 1.96 -18.34
CA SER A 139 20.83 2.13 -17.74
C SER A 139 20.85 3.28 -16.72
N GLY A 140 21.85 3.25 -15.82
CA GLY A 140 22.09 4.31 -14.84
C GLY A 140 21.11 4.34 -13.66
N LEU A 141 20.27 3.30 -13.50
CA LEU A 141 19.50 3.10 -12.27
C LEU A 141 20.41 2.53 -11.18
N ASN A 142 20.21 3.00 -9.95
CA ASN A 142 20.88 2.46 -8.78
C ASN A 142 20.18 1.17 -8.33
N TRP A 143 20.83 0.02 -8.52
CA TRP A 143 20.37 -1.30 -8.07
C TRP A 143 21.10 -1.79 -6.81
N GLY A 144 22.01 -0.98 -6.26
CA GLY A 144 22.67 -1.25 -5.00
C GLY A 144 21.69 -1.18 -3.84
N SER A 145 21.90 -2.05 -2.85
CA SER A 145 21.13 -2.12 -1.61
C SER A 145 22.08 -2.58 -0.50
N ASP A 146 22.00 -1.94 0.66
CA ASP A 146 22.70 -2.37 1.87
C ASP A 146 21.81 -3.27 2.75
N GLY A 147 20.58 -3.52 2.31
CA GLY A 147 19.59 -4.38 2.96
C GLY A 147 18.79 -3.59 3.97
N CYS A 148 18.32 -4.25 5.03
CA CYS A 148 17.51 -3.55 6.03
C CYS A 148 18.40 -2.72 6.96
N SER A 149 18.43 -1.41 6.74
CA SER A 149 19.04 -0.39 7.59
C SER A 149 18.15 0.03 8.77
N ALA A 150 17.15 -0.80 9.13
CA ALA A 150 16.35 -0.62 10.34
C ALA A 150 17.27 -0.55 11.57
N PRO A 151 17.01 0.35 12.54
CA PRO A 151 17.94 0.64 13.63
C PRO A 151 18.43 -0.61 14.35
N SER A 152 19.75 -0.72 14.52
CA SER A 152 20.36 -1.67 15.43
C SER A 152 19.77 -1.47 16.83
N GLY A 153 19.05 -2.47 17.35
CA GLY A 153 18.39 -2.39 18.66
C GLY A 153 16.91 -2.74 18.66
N LEU A 154 16.27 -2.92 17.51
CA LEU A 154 14.87 -3.40 17.48
C LEU A 154 14.74 -4.87 17.96
N GLY A 155 15.81 -5.66 18.07
CA GLY A 155 15.78 -7.02 18.64
C GLY A 155 15.15 -8.11 17.76
N LEU A 156 14.21 -7.75 16.88
CA LEU A 156 13.17 -8.64 16.34
C LEU A 156 13.60 -9.87 15.52
N GLY A 157 14.89 -10.04 15.16
CA GLY A 157 15.33 -11.15 14.30
C GLY A 157 14.80 -11.13 12.84
N TYR A 158 14.01 -10.13 12.45
CA TYR A 158 13.39 -10.07 11.11
C TYR A 158 14.25 -9.42 10.03
N ARG A 159 15.47 -8.94 10.34
CA ARG A 159 16.33 -8.24 9.38
C ARG A 159 16.57 -9.05 8.10
N ASP A 160 16.95 -10.31 8.25
CA ASP A 160 17.19 -11.18 7.10
C ASP A 160 15.88 -11.64 6.43
N THR A 161 14.80 -11.77 7.23
CA THR A 161 13.46 -12.09 6.70
C THR A 161 12.94 -10.98 5.79
N PHE A 162 13.14 -9.71 6.16
CA PHE A 162 12.67 -8.55 5.40
C PHE A 162 13.67 -8.03 4.38
N ARG A 163 14.89 -8.58 4.31
CA ARG A 163 15.90 -8.17 3.33
C ARG A 163 15.35 -8.04 1.90
N PRO A 164 14.55 -8.99 1.37
CA PRO A 164 14.00 -8.84 0.03
C PRO A 164 13.09 -7.62 -0.15
N ALA A 165 12.34 -7.22 0.89
CA ALA A 165 11.51 -6.02 0.88
C ALA A 165 12.36 -4.74 0.99
N CYS A 166 13.40 -4.77 1.82
CA CYS A 166 14.36 -3.68 1.96
C CYS A 166 15.11 -3.41 0.63
N ASP A 167 15.49 -4.45 -0.11
CA ASP A 167 16.12 -4.28 -1.43
C ASP A 167 15.23 -3.50 -2.43
N VAL A 168 13.90 -3.68 -2.37
CA VAL A 168 12.94 -2.91 -3.19
C VAL A 168 12.83 -1.46 -2.70
N HIS A 169 12.79 -1.27 -1.38
CA HIS A 169 12.70 0.03 -0.74
C HIS A 169 13.92 0.91 -1.05
N ASP A 170 15.12 0.34 -0.93
CA ASP A 170 16.40 0.98 -1.27
C ASP A 170 16.45 1.41 -2.73
N PHE A 171 15.89 0.60 -3.63
CA PHE A 171 15.79 0.98 -5.04
C PHE A 171 14.93 2.24 -5.22
N GLY A 172 13.80 2.34 -4.52
CA GLY A 172 12.98 3.55 -4.52
C GLY A 172 13.76 4.78 -4.03
N TYR A 173 14.39 4.66 -2.86
CA TYR A 173 15.18 5.73 -2.24
C TYR A 173 16.41 6.15 -3.06
N GLY A 174 17.08 5.19 -3.70
CA GLY A 174 18.28 5.43 -4.49
C GLY A 174 18.03 6.14 -5.82
N ASN A 175 16.79 6.08 -6.33
CA ASN A 175 16.45 6.55 -7.68
C ASN A 175 15.41 7.67 -7.70
N LEU A 176 14.27 7.52 -7.01
CA LEU A 176 13.11 8.42 -7.18
C LEU A 176 13.41 9.89 -6.86
N PRO A 177 14.12 10.27 -5.78
CA PRO A 177 14.41 11.68 -5.48
C PRO A 177 15.14 12.39 -6.64
N LYS A 178 16.00 11.66 -7.36
CA LYS A 178 16.79 12.17 -8.50
C LYS A 178 15.99 12.20 -9.80
N LEU A 179 15.09 11.23 -9.98
CA LEU A 179 14.33 11.06 -11.22
C LEU A 179 13.04 11.88 -11.27
N THR A 180 12.38 12.08 -10.13
CA THR A 180 11.13 12.86 -10.05
C THR A 180 11.37 14.30 -9.59
N GLY A 181 12.54 14.58 -9.01
CA GLY A 181 12.87 15.86 -8.41
C GLY A 181 12.41 16.00 -6.96
N LYS A 182 13.09 16.89 -6.25
CA LYS A 182 12.96 17.13 -4.81
C LYS A 182 11.54 17.48 -4.37
N LEU A 183 10.84 18.31 -5.14
CA LEU A 183 9.48 18.76 -4.82
C LEU A 183 8.47 17.61 -4.70
N TYR A 184 8.65 16.53 -5.47
CA TYR A 184 7.75 15.37 -5.48
C TYR A 184 8.19 14.26 -4.52
N TRP A 185 9.35 14.42 -3.87
CA TRP A 185 9.90 13.39 -3.00
C TRP A 185 8.99 13.01 -1.83
N PRO A 186 8.35 13.94 -1.09
CA PRO A 186 7.48 13.58 0.04
C PRO A 186 6.39 12.57 -0.34
N TYR A 187 5.71 12.79 -1.48
CA TYR A 187 4.71 11.87 -2.02
C TYR A 187 5.32 10.52 -2.42
N ASN A 188 6.43 10.54 -3.18
CA ASN A 188 7.08 9.31 -3.63
C ASN A 188 7.64 8.51 -2.46
N LYS A 189 8.14 9.17 -1.42
CA LYS A 189 8.61 8.56 -0.17
C LYS A 189 7.46 7.82 0.51
N ALA A 190 6.34 8.50 0.77
CA ALA A 190 5.17 7.89 1.39
C ALA A 190 4.67 6.66 0.62
N ARG A 191 4.66 6.73 -0.72
CA ARG A 191 4.33 5.58 -1.59
C ARG A 191 5.36 4.45 -1.49
N THR A 192 6.64 4.79 -1.42
CA THR A 192 7.74 3.82 -1.30
C THR A 192 7.73 3.11 0.06
N ASP A 193 7.47 3.84 1.14
CA ASP A 193 7.33 3.28 2.49
C ASP A 193 6.09 2.39 2.60
N SER A 194 4.96 2.79 1.98
CA SER A 194 3.75 1.96 1.90
C SER A 194 4.00 0.66 1.10
N ALA A 195 4.70 0.74 -0.03
CA ALA A 195 5.09 -0.45 -0.79
C ALA A 195 6.05 -1.36 -0.01
N PHE A 196 6.94 -0.79 0.81
CA PHE A 196 7.79 -1.55 1.71
C PHE A 196 6.98 -2.32 2.75
N LEU A 197 6.01 -1.68 3.41
CA LEU A 197 5.09 -2.36 4.32
C LEU A 197 4.32 -3.48 3.62
N SER A 198 3.79 -3.22 2.41
CA SER A 198 3.08 -4.23 1.62
C SER A 198 3.95 -5.45 1.30
N ASN A 199 5.20 -5.23 0.88
CA ASN A 199 6.14 -6.31 0.61
C ASN A 199 6.50 -7.11 1.88
N MET A 200 6.69 -6.44 3.02
CA MET A 200 6.91 -7.15 4.30
C MET A 200 5.69 -7.98 4.72
N ARG A 201 4.48 -7.42 4.58
CA ARG A 201 3.22 -8.16 4.86
C ARG A 201 3.06 -9.37 3.95
N ALA A 202 3.41 -9.26 2.67
CA ALA A 202 3.40 -10.40 1.75
C ALA A 202 4.37 -11.52 2.19
N ILE A 203 5.57 -11.16 2.67
CA ILE A 203 6.52 -12.11 3.27
C ILE A 203 5.92 -12.78 4.52
N CYS A 204 5.27 -12.00 5.38
CA CYS A 204 4.62 -12.51 6.58
C CYS A 204 3.41 -13.42 6.27
N GLY A 205 2.65 -13.12 5.23
CA GLY A 205 1.47 -13.89 4.80
C GLY A 205 1.81 -15.34 4.41
N ALA A 206 3.05 -15.61 4.00
CA ALA A 206 3.53 -16.96 3.70
C ALA A 206 3.97 -17.76 4.94
N LYS A 207 4.01 -17.14 6.13
CA LYS A 207 4.41 -17.80 7.38
C LYS A 207 3.24 -18.59 7.99
N SER A 208 3.58 -19.53 8.86
CA SER A 208 2.60 -20.27 9.66
C SER A 208 1.79 -19.34 10.55
N ILE A 209 0.59 -19.76 10.94
CA ILE A 209 -0.31 -19.01 11.83
C ILE A 209 0.34 -18.64 13.17
N PHE A 210 1.31 -19.42 13.66
CA PHE A 210 2.01 -19.18 14.92
C PHE A 210 3.09 -18.09 14.80
N THR A 211 3.74 -17.98 13.64
CA THR A 211 4.83 -17.01 13.42
C THR A 211 4.38 -15.76 12.67
N ARG A 212 3.20 -15.81 12.06
CA ARG A 212 2.66 -14.73 11.24
C ARG A 212 2.35 -13.48 12.06
N PRO A 213 1.69 -13.53 13.24
CA PRO A 213 1.40 -12.33 14.02
C PRO A 213 2.64 -11.53 14.42
N ALA A 214 3.66 -12.19 15.00
CA ALA A 214 4.92 -11.53 15.35
C ALA A 214 5.61 -10.90 14.13
N CYS A 215 5.56 -11.56 12.96
CA CYS A 215 6.08 -10.99 11.71
C CYS A 215 5.34 -9.71 11.29
N TYR A 216 4.02 -9.68 11.39
CA TYR A 216 3.24 -8.48 11.06
C TYR A 216 3.52 -7.32 12.02
N VAL A 217 3.68 -7.62 13.32
CA VAL A 217 4.09 -6.63 14.34
C VAL A 217 5.46 -6.06 13.99
N ALA A 218 6.42 -6.91 13.62
CA ALA A 218 7.74 -6.48 13.19
C ALA A 218 7.71 -5.66 11.88
N ALA A 219 6.91 -6.06 10.89
CA ALA A 219 6.75 -5.33 9.64
C ALA A 219 6.24 -3.90 9.89
N GLN A 220 5.28 -3.75 10.81
CA GLN A 220 4.77 -2.44 11.19
C GLN A 220 5.82 -1.58 11.88
N ALA A 221 6.63 -2.15 12.78
CA ALA A 221 7.74 -1.43 13.42
C ALA A 221 8.79 -0.95 12.40
N TYR A 222 9.15 -1.79 11.43
CA TYR A 222 10.08 -1.44 10.35
C TYR A 222 9.53 -0.29 9.49
N TYR A 223 8.25 -0.34 9.14
CA TYR A 223 7.58 0.74 8.41
C TYR A 223 7.63 2.06 9.20
N LYS A 224 7.29 2.05 10.50
CA LYS A 224 7.31 3.27 11.31
C LYS A 224 8.71 3.87 11.46
N ALA A 225 9.74 3.02 11.55
CA ALA A 225 11.12 3.49 11.60
C ALA A 225 11.51 4.30 10.35
N VAL A 226 11.16 3.84 9.14
CA VAL A 226 11.48 4.54 7.89
C VAL A 226 10.56 5.73 7.61
N ASP A 227 9.29 5.64 8.03
CA ASP A 227 8.30 6.71 7.92
C ASP A 227 8.77 7.95 8.69
N ILE A 228 9.14 7.77 9.96
CA ILE A 228 9.64 8.83 10.86
C ILE A 228 11.06 9.28 10.46
N GLY A 229 11.98 8.34 10.21
CA GLY A 229 13.40 8.63 10.03
C GLY A 229 13.77 9.26 8.68
N GLY A 230 12.98 9.04 7.63
CA GLY A 230 13.36 9.46 6.28
C GLY A 230 13.15 10.96 5.95
N TRP A 231 12.51 11.73 6.84
CA TRP A 231 12.18 13.15 6.59
C TRP A 231 13.27 14.14 7.07
N PRO A 232 13.85 14.02 8.30
CA PRO A 232 14.83 14.98 8.82
C PRO A 232 16.21 14.94 8.15
N ALA A 233 16.64 13.77 7.67
CA ALA A 233 17.94 13.61 7.02
C ALA A 233 18.01 14.27 5.63
N TRP A 234 16.86 14.38 4.96
CA TRP A 234 16.79 14.91 3.60
C TRP A 234 16.61 16.42 3.56
N ILE A 235 15.85 17.01 4.50
CA ILE A 235 15.70 18.47 4.62
C ILE A 235 17.05 19.17 4.89
N ARG A 236 17.96 18.56 5.65
CA ARG A 236 19.25 19.19 6.01
C ARG A 236 20.32 19.17 4.91
N ASN A 237 20.22 18.28 3.94
CA ASN A 237 21.21 18.13 2.86
C ASN A 237 20.61 18.51 1.49
N GLY A 238 19.47 19.20 1.51
CA GLY A 238 18.61 19.53 0.37
C GLY A 238 18.88 20.92 -0.17
#